data_AF-A0A422QD75-F1
#
_entry.id   AF-A0A422QD75-F1
#
_cell.length_a   1.000
_cell.length_b   1.000
_cell.length_c   1.000
_cell.angle_alpha   90.00
_cell.angle_beta   90.00
_cell.angle_gamma   90.00
#
_symmetry.space_group_name_H-M   'P 1'
#
loop_
_entity.id
_entity.type
_entity.pdbx_description
1 polymer ?
#
loop_
_entity_poly.entity_id
_entity_poly.type
_entity_poly.pdbx_seq_one_letter_code
_entity_poly.pdbx_strand_id
1 'polypeptide(L)' 'MIGNVVNDIGPAGCTYVQGIYHSTSGTIKNNVVYRVGSAAIHLWHDATDVQIVNNTVSSSVFGIIVGGGDFYFTKAGAN' A
#
# COMPACT_ATOMS: atom_id res chain seq x y z
N MET A 1 -3.82 -1.49 10.04
CA MET A 1 -2.61 -0.76 10.48
C MET A 1 -2.98 0.65 10.93
N ILE A 2 -2.78 1.00 12.20
CA ILE A 2 -3.27 2.28 12.77
C ILE A 2 -2.18 2.99 13.56
N GLY A 3 -2.01 4.30 13.34
CA GLY A 3 -1.19 5.17 14.21
C GLY A 3 0.32 5.04 14.08
N ASN A 4 0.84 4.58 12.93
CA ASN A 4 2.26 4.31 12.73
C ASN A 4 2.97 5.44 11.97
N VAL A 5 4.28 5.51 12.15
CA VAL A 5 5.19 6.30 11.31
C VAL A 5 6.04 5.34 10.49
N VAL A 6 5.80 5.26 9.18
CA VAL A 6 6.51 4.38 8.24
C VAL A 6 7.38 5.24 7.34
N ASN A 7 8.70 5.07 7.41
CA ASN A 7 9.62 5.95 6.71
C ASN A 7 10.93 5.27 6.30
N ASP A 8 11.59 5.86 5.29
CA ASP A 8 12.88 5.42 4.76
C ASP A 8 12.86 3.96 4.29
N ILE A 9 11.82 3.63 3.52
CA ILE A 9 11.60 2.28 3.01
C ILE A 9 12.07 2.19 1.56
N GLY A 10 13.17 1.45 1.35
CA GLY A 10 13.75 1.20 0.03
C GLY A 10 14.61 2.34 -0.51
N PRO A 11 15.43 2.08 -1.55
CA PRO A 11 16.24 3.13 -2.19
C PRO A 11 15.37 4.19 -2.89
N ALA A 12 15.89 5.42 -2.97
CA ALA A 12 15.23 6.50 -3.72
C ALA A 12 15.07 6.12 -5.21
N GLY A 13 13.86 6.27 -5.75
CA GLY A 13 13.54 5.91 -7.13
C GLY A 13 13.29 4.41 -7.38
N CYS A 14 13.33 3.56 -6.35
CA CYS A 14 13.04 2.13 -6.50
C CYS A 14 11.54 1.85 -6.50
N THR A 15 10.97 1.53 -7.66
CA THR A 15 9.52 1.30 -7.83
C THR A 15 9.02 -0.04 -7.30
N TYR A 16 9.89 -0.88 -6.71
CA TYR A 16 9.55 -2.24 -6.27
C TYR A 16 9.35 -2.40 -4.76
N VAL A 17 9.67 -1.39 -3.94
CA VAL A 17 9.63 -1.51 -2.47
C VAL A 17 8.58 -0.57 -1.88
N GLN A 18 7.57 -1.15 -1.23
CA GLN A 18 6.38 -0.43 -0.73
C GLN A 18 6.49 -0.14 0.76
N GLY A 19 5.81 0.91 1.22
CA GLY A 19 5.75 1.29 2.63
C GLY A 19 4.78 0.39 3.39
N ILE A 20 3.48 0.63 3.20
CA ILE A 20 2.41 -0.24 3.69
C ILE A 20 1.89 -1.04 2.52
N TYR A 21 2.09 -2.36 2.54
CA TYR A 21 1.45 -3.27 1.59
C TYR A 21 0.31 -4.01 2.28
N HIS A 22 -0.89 -4.00 1.70
CA HIS A 22 -2.08 -4.61 2.30
C HIS A 22 -2.88 -5.40 1.27
N SER A 23 -3.15 -6.67 1.56
CA SER A 23 -3.65 -7.66 0.59
C SER A 23 -4.88 -8.42 1.06
N THR A 24 -5.67 -7.82 1.95
CA THR A 24 -6.92 -8.38 2.49
C THR A 24 -7.81 -7.24 2.95
N SER A 25 -8.93 -7.52 3.61
CA SER A 25 -9.77 -6.48 4.22
C SER A 25 -9.13 -5.80 5.41
N GLY A 26 -9.70 -4.65 5.79
CA GLY A 26 -9.36 -3.99 7.05
C GLY A 26 -9.19 -2.48 6.94
N THR A 27 -8.42 -1.93 7.87
CA THR A 27 -8.32 -0.47 8.05
C THR A 27 -6.87 -0.03 8.11
N ILE A 28 -6.52 0.96 7.30
CA ILE A 28 -5.26 1.70 7.33
C ILE A 28 -5.59 3.13 7.74
N LYS A 29 -5.31 3.50 8.99
CA LYS A 29 -5.80 4.77 9.54
C LYS A 29 -4.78 5.53 10.38
N ASN A 30 -4.78 6.86 10.29
CA ASN A 30 -3.97 7.75 11.12
C ASN A 30 -2.45 7.45 11.05
N ASN A 31 -1.94 6.96 9.92
CA ASN A 31 -0.50 6.72 9.73
C ASN A 31 0.16 7.92 9.04
N VAL A 32 1.46 8.12 9.28
CA VAL A 32 2.33 9.04 8.52
C VAL A 32 3.32 8.19 7.73
N VAL A 33 3.25 8.24 6.40
CA VAL A 33 4.06 7.39 5.51
C VAL A 33 4.83 8.24 4.51
N TYR A 34 6.16 8.18 4.55
CA TYR A 34 7.00 9.07 3.74
C TYR A 34 8.38 8.53 3.41
N ARG A 35 9.06 9.10 2.39
CA ARG A 35 10.38 8.65 1.91
C ARG A 35 10.38 7.14 1.58
N VAL A 36 9.38 6.73 0.81
CA VAL A 36 9.26 5.35 0.32
C VAL A 36 9.68 5.28 -1.14
N GLY A 37 10.49 4.27 -1.49
CA GLY A 37 10.97 4.06 -2.85
C GLY A 37 9.86 3.93 -3.90
N SER A 38 8.78 3.21 -3.58
CA SER A 38 7.62 3.02 -4.46
C SER A 38 6.35 3.71 -3.91
N ALA A 39 5.27 2.97 -3.72
CA ALA A 39 4.03 3.44 -3.12
C ALA A 39 4.11 3.52 -1.60
N ALA A 40 3.65 4.63 -1.05
CA ALA A 40 3.51 4.78 0.40
C ALA A 40 2.49 3.78 0.96
N ILE A 41 1.32 3.67 0.31
CA ILE A 41 0.32 2.63 0.60
C ILE A 41 0.01 1.90 -0.71
N HIS A 42 0.19 0.59 -0.72
CA HIS A 42 -0.09 -0.27 -1.86
C HIS A 42 -1.11 -1.35 -1.46
N LEU A 43 -2.26 -1.34 -2.13
CA LEU A 43 -3.23 -2.42 -2.05
C LEU A 43 -3.06 -3.35 -3.24
N TRP A 44 -2.88 -4.65 -3.00
CA TRP A 44 -2.78 -5.65 -4.07
C TRP A 44 -3.08 -7.08 -3.62
N HIS A 45 -3.37 -7.91 -4.63
CA HIS A 45 -3.98 -9.24 -4.64
C HIS A 45 -5.42 -9.30 -4.13
N ASP A 46 -5.64 -9.38 -2.83
CA ASP A 46 -6.98 -9.62 -2.26
C ASP A 46 -7.46 -8.44 -1.40
N ALA A 47 -7.08 -7.22 -1.79
CA ALA A 47 -7.54 -6.01 -1.10
C ALA A 47 -9.03 -5.78 -1.33
N THR A 48 -9.85 -6.18 -0.37
CA THR A 48 -11.32 -6.09 -0.41
C THR A 48 -11.81 -5.31 0.80
N ASP A 49 -12.77 -4.39 0.66
CA ASP A 49 -13.33 -3.62 1.79
C ASP A 49 -12.28 -2.92 2.68
N VAL A 50 -11.25 -2.33 2.05
CA VAL A 50 -10.19 -1.61 2.78
C VAL A 50 -10.58 -0.15 3.03
N GLN A 51 -10.56 0.27 4.29
CA GLN A 51 -10.73 1.66 4.68
C GLN A 51 -9.37 2.36 4.86
N ILE A 52 -9.06 3.33 3.99
CA ILE A 52 -7.86 4.18 4.11
C ILE A 52 -8.29 5.56 4.61
N VAL A 53 -8.06 5.87 5.89
CA VAL A 53 -8.66 7.05 6.55
C VAL A 53 -7.59 7.88 7.27
N ASN A 54 -7.58 9.20 7.06
CA ASN A 54 -6.74 10.15 7.81
C ASN A 54 -5.24 9.82 7.85
N ASN A 55 -4.70 9.24 6.77
CA ASN A 55 -3.25 9.03 6.65
C ASN A 55 -2.59 10.26 6.02
N THR A 56 -1.40 10.62 6.47
CA THR A 56 -0.54 11.61 5.81
C THR A 56 0.48 10.87 4.96
N VAL A 57 0.51 11.16 3.66
CA VAL A 57 1.40 10.50 2.69
C VAL A 57 2.19 11.56 1.93
N SER A 58 3.52 11.43 1.88
CA SER A 58 4.38 12.40 1.17
C SER A 58 5.70 11.78 0.72
N SER A 59 6.38 12.41 -0.24
CA SER A 59 7.77 12.07 -0.59
C SER A 59 8.00 10.59 -0.93
N SER A 60 7.09 10.01 -1.70
CA SER A 60 7.21 8.65 -2.25
C SER A 60 6.96 8.71 -3.75
N VAL A 61 7.48 7.76 -4.54
CA VAL A 61 7.28 7.76 -6.00
C VAL A 61 5.78 7.70 -6.34
N PHE A 62 5.03 6.89 -5.59
CA PHE A 62 3.58 6.90 -5.63
C PHE A 62 3.02 7.19 -4.24
N GLY A 63 1.89 7.88 -4.19
CA GLY A 63 1.15 8.10 -2.95
C GLY A 63 0.44 6.81 -2.52
N ILE A 64 -0.76 6.62 -3.04
CA ILE A 64 -1.60 5.45 -2.77
C ILE A 64 -1.88 4.74 -4.08
N ILE A 65 -1.58 3.44 -4.15
CA ILE A 65 -1.98 2.56 -5.24
C ILE A 65 -3.11 1.66 -4.73
N VAL A 66 -4.23 1.67 -5.46
CA VAL A 66 -5.36 0.76 -5.23
C VAL A 66 -5.47 -0.17 -6.42
N GLY A 67 -5.17 -1.46 -6.21
CA GLY A 67 -5.31 -2.51 -7.21
C GLY A 67 -5.75 -3.84 -6.61
N GLY A 68 -6.21 -4.74 -7.46
CA GLY A 68 -6.81 -6.04 -7.06
C GLY A 68 -6.60 -7.13 -8.10
N GLY A 69 -5.47 -7.10 -8.83
CA GLY A 69 -5.09 -8.18 -9.74
C GLY A 69 -4.56 -9.41 -9.01
N ASP A 70 -4.65 -10.58 -9.62
CA ASP A 70 -4.30 -11.89 -9.03
C ASP A 70 -4.96 -12.15 -7.66
N PHE A 71 -6.27 -11.90 -7.56
CA PHE A 71 -7.07 -12.27 -6.37
C PHE A 71 -6.85 -13.74 -6.00
N TYR A 72 -6.44 -14.01 -4.76
CA TYR A 72 -5.96 -15.32 -4.31
C TYR A 72 -6.95 -16.47 -4.53
N PHE A 73 -8.25 -16.18 -4.62
CA PHE A 73 -9.29 -17.21 -4.83
C PHE A 73 -9.84 -17.24 -6.27
N THR A 74 -9.27 -16.49 -7.21
CA THR A 74 -9.64 -16.63 -8.63
C THR A 74 -9.04 -17.91 -9.18
N LYS A 75 -9.91 -18.84 -9.64
CA LYS A 75 -9.49 -20.10 -10.29
C LYS A 75 -9.05 -19.92 -11.75
N ALA A 76 -9.21 -18.73 -12.32
CA ALA A 76 -8.96 -18.47 -13.73
C ALA A 76 -7.55 -17.90 -14.04
N GLY A 77 -6.74 -17.58 -13.02
CA GLY A 77 -5.52 -16.80 -13.20
C GLY A 77 -5.84 -15.33 -13.50
N ALA A 78 -4.89 -14.42 -13.23
CA ALA A 78 -5.03 -13.04 -13.66
C ALA A 78 -4.82 -12.93 -15.18
N ASN A 79 -5.66 -12.13 -15.83
CA ASN A 79 -5.49 -11.74 -17.24
C ASN A 79 -4.61 -10.50 -17.35
#